data_AF-A0A329SU76-F1
#
_entry.id   AF-A0A329SU76-F1
#
_cell.length_a   1.000
_cell.length_b   1.000
_cell.length_c   1.000
_cell.angle_alpha   90.00
_cell.angle_beta   90.00
_cell.angle_gamma   90.00
#
_symmetry.space_group_name_H-M   'P 1'
#
loop_
_entity.id
_entity.type
_entity.pdbx_description
1 polymer ?
#
loop_
_entity_poly.entity_id
_entity_poly.type
_entity_poly.pdbx_seq_one_letter_code
_entity_poly.pdbx_strand_id
1 'polypeptide(L)' 'MQLDPPLTVAAVGGANMVCSEVACMDVSIRTATGLVSLRAVDCLERDTDEPEFQLGQRTMQSLGIDACGRWNN' A
#
# COMPACT_ATOMS: atom_id res chain seq x y z
N MET A 1 -8.13 5.51 -12.20
CA MET A 1 -8.48 6.95 -12.32
C MET A 1 -7.16 7.69 -12.30
N GLN A 2 -6.90 8.50 -13.33
CA GLN A 2 -5.62 9.18 -13.47
C GLN A 2 -5.48 10.32 -12.45
N LEU A 3 -4.31 10.42 -11.83
CA LEU A 3 -3.91 11.47 -10.89
C LEU A 3 -3.25 12.61 -11.68
N ASP A 4 -3.77 13.81 -11.53
CA ASP A 4 -3.19 15.03 -12.11
C ASP A 4 -3.17 16.15 -11.05
N PRO A 5 -2.00 16.51 -10.50
CA PRO A 5 -0.67 15.97 -10.83
C PRO A 5 -0.42 14.55 -10.25
N PRO A 6 0.54 13.79 -10.80
CA PRO A 6 0.98 12.52 -10.22
C PRO A 6 1.43 12.68 -8.76
N LEU A 7 1.11 11.69 -7.93
CA LEU A 7 1.46 11.69 -6.51
C LEU A 7 2.86 11.11 -6.32
N THR A 8 3.72 11.83 -5.59
CA THR A 8 5.03 11.31 -5.15
C THR A 8 4.96 10.86 -3.69
N VAL A 9 5.30 9.61 -3.42
CA VAL A 9 5.27 8.99 -2.09
C VAL A 9 6.67 8.54 -1.71
N ALA A 10 7.12 8.86 -0.49
CA ALA A 10 8.39 8.37 0.04
C ALA A 10 8.27 6.88 0.40
N ALA A 11 9.14 6.06 -0.17
CA ALA A 11 9.31 4.65 0.15
C ALA A 11 10.24 4.45 1.35
N VAL A 12 10.25 3.21 1.86
CA VAL A 12 11.22 2.76 2.86
C VAL A 12 12.63 2.91 2.26
N GLY A 13 13.53 3.58 2.98
CA GLY A 13 14.89 3.87 2.52
C GLY A 13 15.06 5.20 1.77
N GLY A 14 14.02 6.04 1.70
CA GLY A 14 14.12 7.41 1.16
C GLY A 14 14.02 7.53 -0.36
N ALA A 15 13.76 6.42 -1.07
CA ALA A 15 13.42 6.46 -2.49
C ALA A 15 12.03 7.09 -2.71
N ASN A 16 11.83 7.73 -3.86
CA ASN A 16 10.54 8.27 -4.25
C ASN A 16 9.81 7.30 -5.17
N MET A 17 8.54 7.00 -4.86
CA MET A 17 7.61 6.30 -5.74
C MET A 17 6.68 7.32 -6.38
N VAL A 18 6.53 7.24 -7.69
CA VAL A 18 5.57 8.05 -8.43
C VAL A 18 4.36 7.18 -8.74
N CYS A 19 3.19 7.73 -8.44
CA CYS A 19 1.90 7.11 -8.69
C CYS A 19 1.10 8.03 -9.62
N SER A 20 0.80 7.52 -10.81
CA SER A 20 0.06 8.25 -11.84
C SER A 20 -1.43 7.92 -11.82
N GLU A 21 -1.84 6.84 -11.16
CA GLU A 21 -3.23 6.41 -11.08
C GLU A 21 -3.65 5.95 -9.68
N VAL A 22 -4.97 6.02 -9.43
CA VAL A 22 -5.64 5.41 -8.28
C VAL A 22 -6.72 4.44 -8.75
N ALA A 23 -6.82 3.30 -8.10
CA ALA A 23 -7.83 2.28 -8.35
C ALA A 23 -8.56 1.95 -7.06
N CYS A 24 -9.90 2.01 -7.08
CA CYS A 24 -10.74 1.55 -5.99
C CYS A 24 -11.03 0.06 -6.18
N MET A 25 -10.62 -0.78 -5.24
CA MET A 25 -10.77 -2.23 -5.35
C MET A 25 -11.07 -2.91 -4.02
N ASP A 26 -11.71 -4.07 -4.10
CA ASP A 26 -11.85 -4.97 -2.96
C ASP A 26 -10.60 -5.84 -2.85
N VAL A 27 -9.96 -5.84 -1.68
CA VAL A 27 -8.72 -6.57 -1.41
C VAL A 27 -9.00 -7.69 -0.42
N SER A 28 -8.67 -8.93 -0.80
CA SER A 28 -8.79 -10.09 0.07
C SER A 28 -7.42 -10.65 0.43
N ILE A 29 -7.10 -10.64 1.72
CA ILE A 29 -5.82 -11.08 2.26
C ILE A 29 -6.05 -12.39 3.01
N ARG A 30 -5.43 -13.47 2.55
CA ARG A 30 -5.45 -14.74 3.27
C ARG A 30 -4.29 -14.77 4.27
N THR A 31 -4.64 -14.80 5.54
CA THR A 31 -3.68 -14.90 6.64
C THR A 31 -3.75 -16.28 7.29
N ALA A 32 -2.82 -16.58 8.20
CA ALA A 32 -2.85 -17.82 8.98
C ALA A 32 -4.09 -17.92 9.89
N THR A 33 -4.68 -16.80 10.30
CA THR A 33 -5.87 -16.76 11.17
C THR A 33 -7.18 -16.74 10.39
N GLY A 34 -7.13 -16.61 9.06
CA GLY A 34 -8.31 -16.60 8.19
C GLY A 34 -8.23 -15.59 7.05
N LEU A 35 -9.35 -15.44 6.34
CA LEU A 35 -9.50 -14.46 5.29
C LEU A 35 -9.90 -13.10 5.87
N VAL A 36 -9.19 -12.04 5.49
CA VAL A 36 -9.59 -10.67 5.76
C VAL A 36 -9.97 -10.00 4.45
N SER A 37 -11.16 -9.42 4.39
CA SER A 37 -11.66 -8.71 3.20
C SER A 37 -11.77 -7.22 3.51
N LEU A 38 -10.97 -6.42 2.81
CA LEU A 38 -11.05 -4.97 2.77
C LEU A 38 -11.92 -4.56 1.58
N ARG A 39 -12.86 -3.66 1.79
CA ARG A 39 -13.80 -3.21 0.75
C ARG A 39 -13.49 -1.79 0.33
N ALA A 40 -13.64 -1.51 -0.96
CA ALA A 40 -13.49 -0.17 -1.55
C ALA A 40 -12.19 0.53 -1.09
N VAL A 41 -11.06 -0.18 -1.19
CA VAL A 41 -9.75 0.36 -0.84
C VAL A 41 -9.22 1.16 -2.02
N ASP A 42 -8.83 2.41 -1.76
CA ASP A 42 -8.09 3.22 -2.72
C ASP A 42 -6.64 2.76 -2.75
N CYS A 43 -6.23 2.19 -3.88
CA CYS A 43 -4.88 1.73 -4.16
C CYS A 43 -4.20 2.67 -5.14
N LEU A 44 -2.96 3.05 -4.84
CA LEU A 44 -2.13 3.81 -5.77
C LEU A 44 -1.40 2.84 -6.71
N GLU A 45 -1.47 3.10 -8.01
CA GLU A 45 -0.70 2.37 -9.00
C GLU A 45 0.69 2.98 -9.10
N ARG A 46 1.72 2.17 -8.86
CA ARG A 46 3.12 2.59 -8.95
C ARG A 46 3.61 2.37 -10.38
N ASP A 47 4.22 3.38 -10.97
CA ASP A 47 4.85 3.27 -12.30
C ASP A 47 6.17 2.47 -12.18
N THR A 48 6.07 1.14 -12.13
CA THR A 48 7.19 0.20 -11.95
C THR A 48 6.97 -1.07 -12.76
N ASP A 49 8.05 -1.79 -13.07
CA ASP A 49 8.04 -3.12 -13.65
C ASP A 49 8.10 -4.24 -12.59
N GLU A 50 8.24 -3.90 -11.30
CA GLU A 50 8.26 -4.86 -10.21
C GLU A 50 6.84 -5.33 -9.84
N PRO A 51 6.54 -6.64 -9.89
CA PRO A 51 5.21 -7.17 -9.61
C PRO A 51 4.97 -7.36 -8.10
N GLU A 52 5.11 -6.29 -7.31
CA GLU A 52 4.92 -6.32 -5.87
C GLU A 52 3.70 -5.49 -5.44
N PHE A 53 2.82 -6.10 -4.63
CA PHE A 53 1.71 -5.40 -3.99
C PHE A 53 2.10 -4.96 -2.58
N GLN A 54 2.12 -3.66 -2.35
CA GLN A 54 2.57 -3.08 -1.08
C GLN A 54 1.39 -2.65 -0.21
N LEU A 55 1.38 -3.11 1.04
CA LEU A 55 0.41 -2.69 2.04
C LEU A 55 0.98 -1.52 2.83
N GLY A 56 0.35 -0.36 2.72
CA GLY A 56 0.71 0.82 3.51
C GLY A 56 0.52 0.59 5.02
N GLN A 57 1.28 1.33 5.84
CA GLN A 57 1.27 1.20 7.30
C GLN A 57 -0.12 1.31 7.92
N ARG A 58 -0.96 2.25 7.46
CA ARG A 58 -2.33 2.41 7.97
C ARG A 58 -3.18 1.16 7.74
N THR A 59 -3.06 0.54 6.56
CA THR A 59 -3.77 -0.71 6.24
C THR A 59 -3.27 -1.83 7.13
N MET A 60 -1.96 -1.99 7.30
CA MET A 60 -1.38 -2.99 8.22
C MET A 60 -1.88 -2.80 9.66
N GLN A 61 -1.88 -1.57 10.18
CA GLN A 61 -2.40 -1.27 11.52
C GLN A 61 -3.90 -1.59 11.67
N SER A 62 -4.71 -1.31 10.63
CA SER A 62 -6.14 -1.67 10.65
C SER A 62 -6.39 -3.18 10.68
N LEU A 63 -5.42 -3.97 10.21
CA LEU A 63 -5.43 -5.44 10.29
C LEU A 63 -4.91 -5.96 11.64
N GLY A 64 -4.56 -5.08 12.58
CA GLY A 64 -3.91 -5.45 13.84
C GLY A 64 -2.45 -5.88 13.67
N ILE A 65 -1.85 -5.62 12.50
CA ILE A 65 -0.44 -5.88 12.23
C ILE A 65 0.33 -4.63 12.66
N ASP A 66 0.91 -4.69 13.85
CA ASP A 66 1.86 -3.68 14.31
C ASP A 66 3.28 -4.22 14.11
N ALA A 67 3.97 -3.68 13.11
CA ALA A 67 5.39 -3.93 12.94
C ALA A 67 6.13 -3.07 13.98
N CYS A 68 6.22 -3.57 15.22
CA CYS A 68 7.02 -2.95 16.28
C CYS A 68 8.51 -3.12 15.95
N GLY A 69 9.00 -2.30 15.04
CA GLY A 69 10.39 -2.16 14.65
C GLY A 69 10.80 -0.72 14.86
N ARG A 70 11.74 -0.49 15.78
CA ARG A 70 12.41 0.79 15.93
C ARG A 70 13.21 1.08 14.66
N TRP A 71 12.63 1.81 13.72
CA TRP A 71 13.34 2.33 12.54
C TRP A 71 14.22 3.50 13.01
N ASN A 72 15.48 3.21 13.35
CA ASN A 72 16.48 4.26 13.53
C ASN A 72 16.73 4.91 12.16
N ASN A 73 16.40 6.19 12.05
CA ASN A 73 16.92 7.10 11.03
C ASN A 73 18.07 7.91 11.64
#